data_AF-A0A5N3ZZU8-F1
#
_entry.id   AF-A0A5N3ZZU8-F1
#
_cell.length_a   1.000
_cell.length_b   1.000
_cell.length_c   1.000
_cell.angle_alpha   90.00
_cell.angle_beta   90.00
_cell.angle_gamma   90.00
#
_symmetry.space_group_name_H-M   'P 1'
#
loop_
_entity.id
_entity.type
_entity.pdbx_description
1 polymer ?
#
loop_
_entity_poly.entity_id
_entity_poly.type
_entity_poly.pdbx_seq_one_letter_code
_entity_poly.pdbx_strand_id
1 'polypeptide(L)'
;MDLCTAMVAANIPWFKLDCPPFRNFLEKYTETKIPNRTTLSKLYLPKCYQNAINIIQADIGQHDIWICVDETTDRTGRFIANLIVGKLSEDSAATPYLLSSKVLERTNHCTVARFVNESLAILWPNAIQHAKVKIMYSDAAPYMLKTATSLKVFYPNLIHFTCIAHGLNLVAEVIREQYPNVNGIISTTKKIFLKAPLRVQIYKEMLPNTPLPPEPVLTRWGTWLNAAFFYNTHFEKIKEVVAQFDSNSAASIKNAQNFFNSPGIKNELTYIHTHFKIIPETIKKIEARGMPLTESLGLVETVSDSLRSAPGRVAKVAFNKLSNCLLKNPSYETLWAIKKIFCGDEAELPFNFVTDNIQAFKFAPITSCEVERSFSMYKNIFTDKRHNLSEKNVEMLIVAHSLTKFDKNDIDNDKDNDFE
;
A
#
# COMPACT_ATOMS: atom_id res chain seq x y z
N MET A 1 8.20 29.96 -12.08
CA MET A 1 7.88 28.53 -12.24
C MET A 1 8.47 27.76 -11.07
N ASP A 2 9.75 27.99 -10.80
CA ASP A 2 10.56 27.27 -9.80
C ASP A 2 10.00 27.31 -8.39
N LEU A 3 9.49 28.46 -7.93
CA LEU A 3 8.81 28.54 -6.62
C LEU A 3 7.62 27.58 -6.52
N CYS A 4 6.79 27.49 -7.56
CA CYS A 4 5.64 26.57 -7.56
C CYS A 4 6.12 25.11 -7.51
N THR A 5 7.11 24.76 -8.34
CA THR A 5 7.71 23.42 -8.35
C THR A 5 8.29 23.06 -6.98
N ALA A 6 9.06 23.96 -6.35
CA ALA A 6 9.64 23.74 -5.03
C ALA A 6 8.57 23.56 -3.95
N MET A 7 7.51 24.38 -3.96
CA MET A 7 6.41 24.25 -2.99
C MET A 7 5.59 22.97 -3.20
N VAL A 8 5.38 22.55 -4.46
CA VAL A 8 4.73 21.26 -4.78
C VAL A 8 5.59 20.10 -4.28
N ALA A 9 6.89 20.10 -4.56
CA ALA A 9 7.83 19.07 -4.13
C ALA A 9 7.89 18.95 -2.61
N ALA A 10 7.98 20.08 -1.90
CA ALA A 10 8.04 20.13 -0.44
C ALA A 10 6.66 20.02 0.24
N ASN A 11 5.58 19.78 -0.51
CA ASN A 11 4.20 19.73 -0.01
C ASN A 11 3.83 20.96 0.87
N ILE A 12 4.27 22.16 0.49
CA ILE A 12 4.01 23.39 1.26
C ILE A 12 2.63 23.95 0.91
N PRO A 13 1.70 24.11 1.88
CA PRO A 13 0.41 24.75 1.62
C PRO A 13 0.57 26.21 1.16
N TRP A 14 -0.07 26.58 0.05
CA TRP A 14 0.16 27.89 -0.56
C TRP A 14 -0.38 29.08 0.22
N PHE A 15 -1.33 28.88 1.13
CA PHE A 15 -1.79 29.94 2.05
C PHE A 15 -0.64 30.48 2.93
N LYS A 16 0.47 29.73 3.05
CA LYS A 16 1.67 30.23 3.75
C LYS A 16 2.24 31.49 3.09
N LEU A 17 2.04 31.70 1.79
CA LEU A 17 2.44 32.92 1.09
C LEU A 17 1.51 34.11 1.34
N ASP A 18 0.38 33.89 2.01
CA ASP A 18 -0.52 34.95 2.46
C ASP A 18 -0.01 35.56 3.79
N CYS A 19 1.01 34.96 4.43
CA CYS A 19 1.67 35.47 5.63
C CYS A 19 2.66 36.59 5.27
N PRO A 20 2.43 37.86 5.69
CA PRO A 20 3.28 38.98 5.26
C PRO A 20 4.75 38.85 5.65
N PRO A 21 5.14 38.43 6.87
CA PRO A 21 6.55 38.22 7.21
C PRO A 21 7.26 37.21 6.29
N PHE A 22 6.60 36.09 5.95
CA PHE A 22 7.18 35.07 5.08
C PHE A 22 7.28 35.56 3.64
N ARG A 23 6.23 36.22 3.14
CA ARG A 23 6.24 36.86 1.81
C ARG A 23 7.35 37.91 1.70
N ASN A 24 7.44 38.82 2.66
CA ASN A 24 8.43 39.90 2.66
C ASN A 24 9.86 39.34 2.76
N PHE A 25 10.06 38.26 3.54
CA PHE A 25 11.32 37.54 3.58
C PHE A 25 11.71 37.01 2.20
N LEU A 26 10.81 36.30 1.52
CA LEU A 26 11.06 35.77 0.18
C LEU A 26 11.34 36.91 -0.81
N GLU A 27 10.48 37.93 -0.86
CA GLU A 27 10.64 39.09 -1.75
C GLU A 27 11.96 39.85 -1.51
N LYS A 28 12.42 39.94 -0.26
CA LYS A 28 13.70 40.57 0.10
C LYS A 28 14.90 39.82 -0.47
N TYR A 29 14.92 38.48 -0.39
CA TYR A 29 16.08 37.68 -0.79
C TYR A 29 16.04 37.21 -2.24
N THR A 30 14.86 37.18 -2.86
CA THR A 30 14.71 36.82 -4.29
C THR A 30 14.61 38.03 -5.21
N GLU A 31 14.56 39.25 -4.67
CA GLU A 31 14.39 40.52 -5.40
C GLU A 31 13.22 40.52 -6.40
N THR A 32 12.20 39.70 -6.12
CA THR A 32 11.09 39.42 -7.04
C THR A 32 9.78 39.36 -6.29
N LYS A 33 8.70 39.90 -6.89
CA LYS A 33 7.36 39.81 -6.31
C LYS A 33 6.88 38.36 -6.27
N ILE A 34 6.39 37.94 -5.12
CA ILE A 34 5.96 36.55 -4.93
C ILE A 34 4.53 36.38 -5.42
N PRO A 35 4.23 35.40 -6.30
CA PRO A 35 2.88 35.16 -6.78
C PRO A 35 1.94 34.83 -5.61
N ASN A 36 0.68 35.27 -5.72
CA ASN A 36 -0.35 34.87 -4.76
C ASN A 36 -0.84 33.44 -5.04
N ARG A 37 -1.62 32.89 -4.10
CA ARG A 37 -2.17 31.51 -4.20
C ARG A 37 -2.98 31.27 -5.47
N THR A 38 -3.72 32.28 -5.94
CA THR A 38 -4.56 32.18 -7.13
C THR A 38 -3.68 32.02 -8.37
N THR A 39 -2.62 32.83 -8.48
CA THR A 39 -1.65 32.73 -9.56
C THR A 39 -0.92 31.38 -9.54
N LEU A 40 -0.51 30.89 -8.36
CA LEU A 40 0.06 29.54 -8.24
C LEU A 40 -0.91 28.46 -8.75
N SER A 41 -2.15 28.48 -8.27
CA SER A 41 -3.16 27.46 -8.62
C SER A 41 -3.58 27.46 -10.09
N LYS A 42 -3.83 28.64 -10.67
CA LYS A 42 -4.42 28.75 -12.01
C LYS A 42 -3.38 28.79 -13.13
N LEU A 43 -2.19 29.34 -12.87
CA LEU A 43 -1.18 29.59 -13.91
C LEU A 43 0.01 28.63 -13.82
N TYR A 44 0.53 28.37 -12.62
CA TYR A 44 1.78 27.62 -12.46
C TYR A 44 1.56 26.13 -12.21
N LEU A 45 0.55 25.74 -11.42
CA LEU A 45 0.25 24.33 -11.17
C LEU A 45 -0.06 23.53 -12.45
N PRO A 46 -0.87 24.03 -13.41
CA PRO A 46 -1.08 23.31 -14.67
C PRO A 46 0.22 23.10 -15.44
N LYS A 47 1.19 24.03 -15.35
CA LYS A 47 2.52 23.87 -15.96
C LYS A 47 3.34 22.82 -15.21
N CYS A 48 3.27 22.75 -13.88
CA CYS A 48 3.96 21.73 -13.09
C CYS A 48 3.43 20.34 -13.44
N TYR A 49 2.10 20.22 -13.51
CA TYR A 49 1.42 19.01 -13.92
C TYR A 49 1.79 18.60 -15.35
N GLN A 50 1.71 19.51 -16.32
CA GLN A 50 2.06 19.18 -17.71
C GLN A 50 3.53 18.76 -17.84
N ASN A 51 4.44 19.43 -17.12
CA ASN A 51 5.84 19.00 -17.07
C ASN A 51 5.97 17.58 -16.52
N ALA A 52 5.23 17.24 -15.47
CA ALA A 52 5.23 15.89 -14.92
C ALA A 52 4.70 14.85 -15.92
N ILE A 53 3.59 15.14 -16.58
CA ILE A 53 3.04 14.28 -17.63
C ILE A 53 4.03 14.10 -18.78
N ASN A 54 4.69 15.16 -19.24
CA ASN A 54 5.69 15.07 -20.32
C ASN A 54 6.86 14.16 -19.93
N ILE A 55 7.32 14.21 -18.68
CA ILE A 55 8.38 13.33 -18.16
C ILE A 55 7.92 11.87 -18.16
N ILE A 56 6.70 11.60 -17.67
CA ILE A 56 6.12 10.25 -17.65
C ILE A 56 5.99 9.71 -19.09
N GLN A 57 5.42 10.50 -20.00
CA GLN A 57 5.26 10.14 -21.41
C GLN A 57 6.61 9.82 -22.08
N ALA A 58 7.64 10.62 -21.82
CA ALA A 58 8.97 10.42 -22.36
C ALA A 58 9.64 9.14 -21.82
N ASP A 59 9.46 8.83 -20.54
CA ASP A 59 10.09 7.65 -19.92
C ASP A 59 9.39 6.33 -20.31
N ILE A 60 8.05 6.28 -20.24
CA ILE A 60 7.32 5.01 -20.38
C ILE A 60 6.47 4.89 -21.65
N GLY A 61 6.19 5.98 -22.35
CA GLY A 61 5.22 5.99 -23.46
C GLY A 61 5.56 5.07 -24.63
N GLN A 62 6.85 4.72 -24.79
CA GLN A 62 7.28 3.78 -25.84
C GLN A 62 7.42 2.33 -25.39
N HIS A 63 7.30 2.05 -24.10
CA HIS A 63 7.52 0.72 -23.53
C HIS A 63 6.22 -0.06 -23.36
N ASP A 64 6.35 -1.38 -23.21
CA ASP A 64 5.27 -2.18 -22.63
C ASP A 64 5.10 -1.80 -21.15
N ILE A 65 3.85 -1.70 -20.71
CA ILE A 65 3.52 -1.21 -19.38
C ILE A 65 2.69 -2.20 -18.58
N TRP A 66 2.83 -2.09 -17.27
CA TRP A 66 1.87 -2.58 -16.31
C TRP A 66 1.15 -1.41 -15.65
N ILE A 67 -0.09 -1.66 -15.22
CA ILE A 67 -0.94 -0.70 -14.55
C ILE A 67 -1.42 -1.26 -13.22
N CYS A 68 -1.64 -0.40 -12.23
CA CYS A 68 -2.27 -0.77 -10.98
C CYS A 68 -3.35 0.25 -10.66
N VAL A 69 -4.55 -0.23 -10.34
CA VAL A 69 -5.70 0.61 -10.02
C VAL A 69 -6.38 0.11 -8.76
N ASP A 70 -6.78 1.07 -7.94
CA ASP A 70 -7.51 0.84 -6.71
C ASP A 70 -8.22 2.14 -6.32
N GLU A 71 -9.10 2.02 -5.33
CA GLU A 71 -9.99 3.06 -4.88
C GLU A 71 -9.95 3.18 -3.35
N THR A 72 -10.04 4.41 -2.86
CA THR A 72 -10.18 4.67 -1.43
C THR A 72 -11.31 5.66 -1.17
N THR A 73 -11.75 5.73 0.08
CA THR A 73 -12.66 6.78 0.53
C THR A 73 -11.86 7.82 1.30
N ASP A 74 -11.92 9.07 0.87
CA ASP A 74 -11.22 10.15 1.56
C ASP A 74 -11.95 10.63 2.83
N ARG A 75 -11.33 11.55 3.57
CA ARG A 75 -11.88 12.10 4.82
C ARG A 75 -13.19 12.88 4.63
N THR A 76 -13.51 13.28 3.40
CA THR A 76 -14.77 13.96 3.04
C THR A 76 -15.82 13.00 2.49
N GLY A 77 -15.53 11.69 2.46
CA GLY A 77 -16.45 10.67 1.95
C GLY A 77 -16.43 10.53 0.43
N ARG A 78 -15.49 11.15 -0.28
CA ARG A 78 -15.36 11.01 -1.75
C ARG A 78 -14.62 9.73 -2.09
N PHE A 79 -15.08 9.05 -3.13
CA PHE A 79 -14.36 7.90 -3.70
C PHE A 79 -13.25 8.41 -4.59
N ILE A 80 -12.00 8.12 -4.25
CA ILE A 80 -10.81 8.53 -5.02
C ILE A 80 -10.22 7.28 -5.67
N ALA A 81 -10.05 7.31 -6.98
CA ALA A 81 -9.34 6.27 -7.73
C ALA A 81 -7.98 6.79 -8.17
N ASN A 82 -6.96 5.94 -7.98
CA ASN A 82 -5.61 6.23 -8.42
C ASN A 82 -5.19 5.20 -9.47
N LEU A 83 -4.53 5.67 -10.53
CA LEU A 83 -3.93 4.83 -11.55
C LEU A 83 -2.41 4.98 -11.53
N ILE A 84 -1.74 3.90 -11.16
CA ILE A 84 -0.29 3.77 -11.26
C ILE A 84 0.06 3.10 -12.58
N VAL A 85 1.15 3.55 -13.20
CA VAL A 85 1.70 2.99 -14.42
C VAL A 85 3.21 2.78 -14.27
N GLY A 86 3.72 1.65 -14.74
CA GLY A 86 5.16 1.38 -14.77
C GLY A 86 5.54 0.66 -16.05
N LYS A 87 6.77 0.88 -16.52
CA LYS A 87 7.30 0.13 -17.66
C LYS A 87 7.75 -1.27 -17.24
N LEU A 88 7.53 -2.22 -18.13
CA LEU A 88 8.15 -3.55 -18.09
C LEU A 88 9.56 -3.45 -18.70
N SER A 89 10.52 -4.15 -18.10
CA SER A 89 11.95 -4.04 -18.42
C SER A 89 12.70 -5.31 -18.02
N GLU A 90 13.68 -5.69 -18.83
CA GLU A 90 14.59 -6.82 -18.57
C GLU A 90 15.83 -6.44 -17.75
N ASP A 91 16.22 -5.16 -17.78
CA ASP A 91 17.48 -4.69 -17.20
C ASP A 91 17.33 -4.33 -15.73
N SER A 92 16.25 -3.65 -15.39
CA SER A 92 16.02 -3.14 -14.03
C SER A 92 14.54 -2.89 -13.77
N ALA A 93 14.15 -2.96 -12.49
CA ALA A 93 12.83 -2.52 -12.09
C ALA A 93 12.72 -1.00 -12.28
N ALA A 94 11.75 -0.58 -13.08
CA ALA A 94 11.48 0.82 -13.29
C ALA A 94 10.67 1.41 -12.13
N THR A 95 10.98 2.66 -11.81
CA THR A 95 10.15 3.46 -10.91
C THR A 95 8.79 3.72 -11.57
N PRO A 96 7.68 3.35 -10.92
CA PRO A 96 6.35 3.62 -11.45
C PRO A 96 5.92 5.07 -11.17
N TYR A 97 4.89 5.51 -11.89
CA TYR A 97 4.34 6.86 -11.79
C TYR A 97 2.86 6.82 -11.44
N LEU A 98 2.40 7.78 -10.64
CA LEU A 98 0.98 8.08 -10.51
C LEU A 98 0.54 8.90 -11.73
N LEU A 99 -0.25 8.29 -12.62
CA LEU A 99 -0.71 8.92 -13.86
C LEU A 99 -1.95 9.79 -13.64
N SER A 100 -2.89 9.32 -12.83
CA SER A 100 -4.15 10.02 -12.56
C SER A 100 -4.68 9.70 -11.17
N SER A 101 -5.36 10.68 -10.57
CA SER A 101 -6.04 10.59 -9.28
C SER A 101 -7.35 11.37 -9.38
N LYS A 102 -8.48 10.67 -9.46
CA LYS A 102 -9.79 11.29 -9.75
C LYS A 102 -10.85 10.87 -8.76
N VAL A 103 -11.79 11.79 -8.53
CA VAL A 103 -13.03 11.47 -7.80
C VAL A 103 -13.92 10.62 -8.70
N LEU A 104 -14.40 9.50 -8.17
CA LEU A 104 -15.41 8.67 -8.81
C LEU A 104 -16.79 8.98 -8.24
N GLU A 105 -17.81 8.96 -9.10
CA GLU A 105 -19.20 9.08 -8.68
C GLU A 105 -19.65 7.89 -7.81
N ARG A 106 -19.10 6.71 -8.08
CA ARG A 106 -19.41 5.44 -7.38
C ARG A 106 -18.33 4.41 -7.62
N THR A 107 -18.18 3.47 -6.68
CA THR A 107 -17.25 2.33 -6.78
C THR A 107 -17.93 1.14 -7.46
N ASN A 108 -17.83 1.08 -8.80
CA ASN A 108 -18.29 -0.07 -9.56
C ASN A 108 -17.43 -0.33 -10.80
N HIS A 109 -17.56 -1.53 -11.37
CA HIS A 109 -16.74 -1.97 -12.50
C HIS A 109 -16.76 -1.05 -13.73
N CYS A 110 -17.92 -0.52 -14.12
CA CYS A 110 -18.04 0.38 -15.27
C CYS A 110 -17.30 1.71 -15.03
N THR A 111 -17.44 2.26 -13.82
CA THR A 111 -16.86 3.56 -13.46
C THR A 111 -15.35 3.46 -13.38
N VAL A 112 -14.82 2.39 -12.78
CA VAL A 112 -13.38 2.13 -12.72
C VAL A 112 -12.82 1.85 -14.12
N ALA A 113 -13.49 1.03 -14.93
CA ALA A 113 -13.02 0.73 -16.30
C ALA A 113 -12.95 2.00 -17.16
N ARG A 114 -13.97 2.87 -17.07
CA ARG A 114 -13.96 4.19 -17.72
C ARG A 114 -12.79 5.04 -17.23
N PHE A 115 -12.60 5.12 -15.91
CA PHE A 115 -11.49 5.85 -15.30
C PHE A 115 -10.13 5.38 -15.83
N VAL A 116 -9.89 4.06 -15.88
CA VAL A 116 -8.64 3.50 -16.41
C VAL A 116 -8.45 3.88 -17.88
N ASN A 117 -9.46 3.69 -18.72
CA ASN A 117 -9.37 3.96 -20.15
C ASN A 117 -9.11 5.46 -20.45
N GLU A 118 -9.83 6.35 -19.79
CA GLU A 118 -9.64 7.81 -19.93
C GLU A 118 -8.27 8.25 -19.41
N SER A 119 -7.78 7.65 -18.32
CA SER A 119 -6.50 8.01 -17.73
C SER A 119 -5.32 7.50 -18.57
N LEU A 120 -5.44 6.33 -19.19
CA LEU A 120 -4.41 5.81 -20.11
C LEU A 120 -4.26 6.65 -21.38
N ALA A 121 -5.30 7.36 -21.82
CA ALA A 121 -5.19 8.33 -22.91
C ALA A 121 -4.17 9.44 -22.62
N ILE A 122 -3.89 9.73 -21.34
CA ILE A 122 -2.88 10.72 -20.94
C ILE A 122 -1.47 10.29 -21.36
N LEU A 123 -1.17 8.99 -21.46
CA LEU A 123 0.17 8.52 -21.88
C LEU A 123 0.45 8.72 -23.36
N TRP A 124 -0.59 8.76 -24.19
CA TRP A 124 -0.44 8.81 -25.64
C TRP A 124 -1.31 9.91 -26.24
N PRO A 125 -0.74 11.12 -26.45
CA PRO A 125 -1.49 12.28 -26.93
C PRO A 125 -2.25 12.08 -28.24
N ASN A 126 -1.80 11.16 -29.09
CA ASN A 126 -2.40 10.90 -30.40
C ASN A 126 -3.46 9.80 -30.35
N ALA A 127 -3.10 8.62 -29.84
CA ALA A 127 -3.98 7.46 -29.74
C ALA A 127 -3.45 6.45 -28.72
N ILE A 128 -4.35 5.84 -27.95
CA ILE A 128 -4.02 4.81 -26.95
C ILE A 128 -3.32 3.64 -27.63
N GLN A 129 -2.16 3.24 -27.10
CA GLN A 129 -1.41 2.08 -27.57
C GLN A 129 -1.91 0.81 -26.87
N HIS A 130 -3.08 0.32 -27.28
CA HIS A 130 -3.78 -0.80 -26.62
C HIS A 130 -2.90 -2.05 -26.43
N ALA A 131 -2.04 -2.37 -27.39
CA ALA A 131 -1.17 -3.55 -27.35
C ALA A 131 -0.04 -3.46 -26.31
N LYS A 132 0.32 -2.25 -25.85
CA LYS A 132 1.40 -1.99 -24.88
C LYS A 132 0.96 -2.18 -23.43
N VAL A 133 -0.35 -2.25 -23.16
CA VAL A 133 -0.86 -2.51 -21.81
C VAL A 133 -0.87 -4.01 -21.57
N LYS A 134 0.13 -4.53 -20.86
CA LYS A 134 0.36 -5.97 -20.68
C LYS A 134 -0.20 -6.52 -19.39
N ILE A 135 -0.11 -5.75 -18.30
CA ILE A 135 -0.52 -6.22 -16.98
C ILE A 135 -1.41 -5.20 -16.28
N MET A 136 -2.45 -5.67 -15.60
CA MET A 136 -3.22 -4.92 -14.63
C MET A 136 -3.16 -5.61 -13.26
N TYR A 137 -2.85 -4.83 -12.22
CA TYR A 137 -2.98 -5.22 -10.83
C TYR A 137 -4.18 -4.52 -10.18
N SER A 138 -4.90 -5.24 -9.33
CA SER A 138 -5.97 -4.69 -8.49
C SER A 138 -6.07 -5.43 -7.17
N ASP A 139 -7.00 -5.01 -6.31
CA ASP A 139 -7.52 -5.87 -5.25
C ASP A 139 -8.29 -7.08 -5.81
N ALA A 140 -8.73 -7.97 -4.92
CA ALA A 140 -9.52 -9.15 -5.29
C ALA A 140 -11.04 -8.93 -5.21
N ALA A 141 -11.51 -7.68 -5.13
CA ALA A 141 -12.94 -7.40 -5.01
C ALA A 141 -13.67 -7.82 -6.30
N PRO A 142 -14.90 -8.38 -6.20
CA PRO A 142 -15.64 -8.87 -7.36
C PRO A 142 -15.84 -7.83 -8.47
N TYR A 143 -16.01 -6.55 -8.10
CA TYR A 143 -16.16 -5.49 -9.09
C TYR A 143 -14.84 -5.19 -9.82
N MET A 144 -13.68 -5.33 -9.18
CA MET A 144 -12.36 -5.16 -9.82
C MET A 144 -12.02 -6.30 -10.76
N LEU A 145 -12.39 -7.53 -10.41
CA LEU A 145 -12.32 -8.66 -11.35
C LEU A 145 -13.14 -8.36 -12.61
N LYS A 146 -14.36 -7.85 -12.44
CA LYS A 146 -15.24 -7.47 -13.55
C LYS A 146 -14.72 -6.25 -14.33
N THR A 147 -14.07 -5.29 -13.67
CA THR A 147 -13.36 -4.18 -14.31
C THR A 147 -12.31 -4.72 -15.28
N ALA A 148 -11.45 -5.62 -14.81
CA ALA A 148 -10.39 -6.20 -15.63
C ALA A 148 -10.96 -7.00 -16.81
N THR A 149 -12.03 -7.79 -16.61
CA THR A 149 -12.74 -8.47 -17.71
C THR A 149 -13.24 -7.48 -18.76
N SER A 150 -13.76 -6.32 -18.33
CA SER A 150 -14.24 -5.28 -19.25
C SER A 150 -13.09 -4.63 -20.00
N LEU A 151 -11.96 -4.39 -19.33
CA LEU A 151 -10.76 -3.80 -19.94
C LEU A 151 -10.08 -4.74 -20.94
N LYS A 152 -10.11 -6.06 -20.72
CA LYS A 152 -9.58 -7.06 -21.67
C LYS A 152 -10.21 -6.96 -23.07
N VAL A 153 -11.44 -6.43 -23.18
CA VAL A 153 -12.09 -6.17 -24.48
C VAL A 153 -11.34 -5.09 -25.29
N PHE A 154 -10.78 -4.08 -24.60
CA PHE A 154 -10.06 -2.97 -25.22
C PHE A 154 -8.55 -3.20 -25.27
N TYR A 155 -8.00 -4.00 -24.35
CA TYR A 155 -6.58 -4.25 -24.22
C TYR A 155 -6.32 -5.76 -24.45
N PRO A 156 -6.05 -6.18 -25.69
CA PRO A 156 -6.05 -7.60 -26.07
C PRO A 156 -4.95 -8.41 -25.39
N ASN A 157 -3.84 -7.76 -25.02
CA ASN A 157 -2.69 -8.39 -24.36
C ASN A 157 -2.76 -8.28 -22.83
N LEU A 158 -3.88 -7.81 -22.28
CA LEU A 158 -4.01 -7.51 -20.86
C LEU A 158 -4.15 -8.79 -20.03
N ILE A 159 -3.18 -8.99 -19.16
CA ILE A 159 -3.20 -10.01 -18.13
C ILE A 159 -3.57 -9.32 -16.83
N HIS A 160 -4.49 -9.92 -16.09
CA HIS A 160 -4.97 -9.33 -14.84
C HIS A 160 -4.52 -10.19 -13.68
N PHE A 161 -4.02 -9.55 -12.63
CA PHE A 161 -3.66 -10.18 -11.36
C PHE A 161 -4.26 -9.41 -10.20
N THR A 162 -4.55 -10.15 -9.13
CA THR A 162 -4.87 -9.59 -7.82
C THR A 162 -3.61 -9.52 -6.96
N CYS A 163 -3.55 -8.54 -6.07
CA CYS A 163 -2.40 -8.31 -5.21
C CYS A 163 -2.09 -9.52 -4.30
N ILE A 164 -0.88 -10.08 -4.44
CA ILE A 164 -0.45 -11.21 -3.61
C ILE A 164 -0.25 -10.81 -2.15
N ALA A 165 0.23 -9.59 -1.87
CA ALA A 165 0.38 -9.09 -0.50
C ALA A 165 -0.99 -8.98 0.21
N HIS A 166 -2.03 -8.51 -0.48
CA HIS A 166 -3.40 -8.56 0.02
C HIS A 166 -3.86 -10.02 0.25
N GLY A 167 -3.57 -10.93 -0.68
CA GLY A 167 -3.83 -12.36 -0.52
C GLY A 167 -3.20 -12.98 0.73
N LEU A 168 -1.94 -12.62 1.04
CA LEU A 168 -1.23 -13.04 2.26
C LEU A 168 -1.82 -12.39 3.52
N ASN A 169 -2.27 -11.14 3.44
CA ASN A 169 -2.95 -10.50 4.55
C ASN A 169 -4.27 -11.22 4.90
N LEU A 170 -5.04 -11.68 3.91
CA LEU A 170 -6.24 -12.49 4.14
C LEU A 170 -5.92 -13.82 4.85
N VAL A 171 -4.71 -14.38 4.66
CA VAL A 171 -4.25 -15.56 5.42
C VAL A 171 -4.01 -15.17 6.88
N ALA A 172 -3.35 -14.04 7.14
CA ALA A 172 -3.14 -13.52 8.50
C ALA A 172 -4.47 -13.24 9.23
N GLU A 173 -5.49 -12.75 8.53
CA GLU A 173 -6.83 -12.54 9.09
C GLU A 173 -7.50 -13.86 9.52
N VAL A 174 -7.44 -14.89 8.67
CA VAL A 174 -7.99 -16.21 9.02
C VAL A 174 -7.24 -16.84 10.19
N ILE A 175 -5.92 -16.65 10.29
CA ILE A 175 -5.13 -17.09 11.45
C ILE A 175 -5.63 -16.37 12.71
N ARG A 176 -5.81 -15.04 12.66
CA ARG A 176 -6.32 -14.25 13.79
C ARG A 176 -7.66 -14.75 14.30
N GLU A 177 -8.57 -15.13 13.39
CA GLU A 177 -9.89 -15.66 13.75
C GLU A 177 -9.81 -16.97 14.54
N GLN A 178 -8.72 -17.74 14.41
CA GLN A 178 -8.50 -18.97 15.19
C GLN A 178 -8.01 -18.71 16.62
N TYR A 179 -7.61 -17.48 16.97
CA TYR A 179 -7.05 -17.13 18.28
C TYR A 179 -7.80 -15.98 18.97
N PRO A 180 -9.06 -16.19 19.40
CA PRO A 180 -9.85 -15.16 20.06
C PRO A 180 -9.21 -14.66 21.37
N ASN A 181 -8.48 -15.50 22.11
CA ASN A 181 -7.83 -15.10 23.37
C ASN A 181 -6.62 -14.18 23.11
N VAL A 182 -5.76 -14.52 22.15
CA VAL A 182 -4.65 -13.65 21.72
C VAL A 182 -5.19 -12.33 21.17
N ASN A 183 -6.23 -12.38 20.34
CA ASN A 183 -6.90 -11.18 19.85
C ASN A 183 -7.51 -10.35 21.01
N GLY A 184 -8.01 -11.03 22.04
CA GLY A 184 -8.44 -10.47 23.31
C GLY A 184 -7.33 -9.64 23.95
N ILE A 185 -6.17 -10.25 24.27
CA ILE A 185 -5.02 -9.55 24.87
C ILE A 185 -4.63 -8.32 24.06
N ILE A 186 -4.44 -8.47 22.75
CA ILE A 186 -3.97 -7.39 21.88
C ILE A 186 -4.97 -6.22 21.91
N SER A 187 -6.27 -6.51 21.77
CA SER A 187 -7.31 -5.48 21.72
C SER A 187 -7.59 -4.80 23.07
N THR A 188 -7.53 -5.54 24.18
CA THR A 188 -7.79 -4.97 25.52
C THR A 188 -6.60 -4.17 26.01
N THR A 189 -5.38 -4.65 25.79
CA THR A 189 -4.16 -3.97 26.23
C THR A 189 -3.97 -2.66 25.46
N LYS A 190 -4.30 -2.62 24.16
CA LYS A 190 -4.38 -1.36 23.40
C LYS A 190 -5.26 -0.31 24.10
N LYS A 191 -6.45 -0.72 24.56
CA LYS A 191 -7.40 0.19 25.26
C LYS A 191 -6.88 0.66 26.63
N ILE A 192 -5.94 -0.04 27.24
CA ILE A 192 -5.31 0.40 28.51
C ILE A 192 -4.42 1.62 28.26
N PHE A 193 -3.69 1.69 27.16
CA PHE A 193 -2.76 2.79 26.94
C PHE A 193 -3.37 3.95 26.14
N LEU A 194 -4.47 3.70 25.42
CA LEU A 194 -5.17 4.72 24.64
C LEU A 194 -5.63 5.90 25.50
N LYS A 195 -5.14 7.10 25.17
CA LYS A 195 -5.47 8.38 25.84
C LYS A 195 -5.29 8.36 27.37
N ALA A 196 -4.30 7.63 27.88
CA ALA A 196 -4.04 7.55 29.32
C ALA A 196 -2.57 7.81 29.67
N PRO A 197 -2.16 9.09 29.80
CA PRO A 197 -0.77 9.49 30.04
C PRO A 197 -0.15 8.82 31.27
N LEU A 198 -0.89 8.72 32.38
CA LEU A 198 -0.39 8.10 33.62
C LEU A 198 -0.07 6.60 33.43
N ARG A 199 -0.91 5.86 32.70
CA ARG A 199 -0.67 4.42 32.43
C ARG A 199 0.51 4.23 31.47
N VAL A 200 0.66 5.14 30.50
CA VAL A 200 1.84 5.17 29.61
C VAL A 200 3.12 5.50 30.40
N GLN A 201 3.05 6.41 31.35
CA GLN A 201 4.18 6.75 32.22
C GLN A 201 4.61 5.53 33.04
N ILE A 202 3.67 4.86 33.73
CA ILE A 202 3.95 3.64 34.51
C ILE A 202 4.59 2.56 33.62
N TYR A 203 4.06 2.36 32.41
CA TYR A 203 4.66 1.42 31.45
C TYR A 203 6.11 1.77 31.12
N LYS A 204 6.41 3.05 30.83
CA LYS A 204 7.77 3.50 30.50
C LYS A 204 8.72 3.44 31.70
N GLU A 205 8.23 3.65 32.92
CA GLU A 205 9.03 3.51 34.14
C GLU A 205 9.40 2.04 34.41
N MET A 206 8.46 1.11 34.21
CA MET A 206 8.71 -0.32 34.39
C MET A 206 9.51 -0.94 33.24
N LEU A 207 9.27 -0.47 32.00
CA LEU A 207 9.85 -1.02 30.78
C LEU A 207 10.49 0.07 29.90
N PRO A 208 11.55 0.76 30.35
CA PRO A 208 12.10 1.94 29.68
C PRO A 208 12.63 1.66 28.27
N ASN A 209 13.12 0.44 28.03
CA ASN A 209 13.70 0.03 26.75
C ASN A 209 12.74 -0.80 25.88
N THR A 210 11.47 -0.91 26.26
CA THR A 210 10.46 -1.65 25.48
C THR A 210 9.47 -0.64 24.89
N PRO A 211 9.22 -0.64 23.57
CA PRO A 211 8.21 0.24 23.00
C PRO A 211 6.83 -0.12 23.55
N LEU A 212 5.87 0.80 23.45
CA LEU A 212 4.48 0.51 23.80
C LEU A 212 3.97 -0.66 22.95
N PRO A 213 3.02 -1.47 23.47
CA PRO A 213 2.46 -2.56 22.70
C PRO A 213 1.91 -2.06 21.36
N PRO A 214 2.26 -2.71 20.24
CA PRO A 214 1.92 -2.21 18.92
C PRO A 214 0.41 -2.18 18.77
N GLU A 215 -0.08 -1.18 18.05
CA GLU A 215 -1.48 -1.08 17.68
C GLU A 215 -1.70 -1.70 16.31
N PRO A 216 -2.34 -2.88 16.20
CA PRO A 216 -2.70 -3.41 14.89
C PRO A 216 -3.65 -2.43 14.20
N VAL A 217 -3.32 -2.08 12.96
CA VAL A 217 -4.20 -1.33 12.09
C VAL A 217 -4.81 -2.33 11.14
N LEU A 218 -6.13 -2.54 11.23
CA LEU A 218 -6.83 -3.56 10.44
C LEU A 218 -6.59 -3.40 8.94
N THR A 219 -6.39 -2.16 8.47
CA THR A 219 -6.13 -1.83 7.06
C THR A 219 -4.65 -1.92 6.66
N ARG A 220 -3.71 -2.17 7.58
CA ARG A 220 -2.27 -2.31 7.28
C ARG A 220 -1.86 -3.79 7.41
N TRP A 221 -1.25 -4.32 6.35
CA TRP A 221 -1.02 -5.75 6.21
C TRP A 221 -0.08 -6.34 7.28
N GLY A 222 -0.43 -7.52 7.81
CA GLY A 222 0.41 -8.27 8.74
C GLY A 222 0.58 -7.69 10.15
N THR A 223 -0.05 -6.55 10.46
CA THR A 223 0.14 -5.85 11.75
C THR A 223 -0.31 -6.66 12.97
N TRP A 224 -1.36 -7.49 12.83
CA TRP A 224 -1.82 -8.34 13.93
C TRP A 224 -0.81 -9.45 14.28
N LEU A 225 -0.20 -10.09 13.28
CA LEU A 225 0.83 -11.11 13.51
C LEU A 225 2.06 -10.49 14.19
N ASN A 226 2.51 -9.32 13.71
CA ASN A 226 3.59 -8.58 14.36
C ASN A 226 3.26 -8.21 15.81
N ALA A 227 2.01 -7.86 16.11
CA ALA A 227 1.57 -7.64 17.48
C ALA A 227 1.63 -8.94 18.31
N ALA A 228 1.13 -10.06 17.80
CA ALA A 228 1.23 -11.35 18.47
C ALA A 228 2.71 -11.71 18.77
N PHE A 229 3.64 -11.46 17.84
CA PHE A 229 5.07 -11.70 18.05
C PHE A 229 5.66 -10.79 19.13
N PHE A 230 5.23 -9.54 19.18
CA PHE A 230 5.61 -8.62 20.25
C PHE A 230 5.17 -9.14 21.62
N TYR A 231 3.90 -9.58 21.75
CA TYR A 231 3.40 -10.17 23.00
C TYR A 231 4.11 -11.48 23.34
N ASN A 232 4.48 -12.31 22.36
CA ASN A 232 5.26 -13.51 22.62
C ASN A 232 6.62 -13.18 23.27
N THR A 233 7.31 -12.15 22.76
CA THR A 233 8.63 -11.72 23.25
C THR A 233 8.56 -11.05 24.63
N HIS A 234 7.50 -10.27 24.88
CA HIS A 234 7.39 -9.41 26.07
C HIS A 234 6.29 -9.86 27.05
N PHE A 235 5.80 -11.10 26.95
CA PHE A 235 4.59 -11.56 27.64
C PHE A 235 4.59 -11.27 29.14
N GLU A 236 5.61 -11.77 29.87
CA GLU A 236 5.68 -11.64 31.34
C GLU A 236 5.82 -10.18 31.77
N LYS A 237 6.66 -9.42 31.06
CA LYS A 237 6.90 -7.99 31.32
C LYS A 237 5.61 -7.17 31.18
N ILE A 238 4.84 -7.40 30.11
CA ILE A 238 3.58 -6.68 29.90
C ILE A 238 2.52 -7.14 30.91
N LYS A 239 2.49 -8.44 31.23
CA LYS A 239 1.60 -8.99 32.26
C LYS A 239 1.84 -8.32 33.62
N GLU A 240 3.10 -8.14 34.01
CA GLU A 240 3.48 -7.43 35.24
C GLU A 240 2.99 -5.99 35.27
N VAL A 241 3.15 -5.24 34.16
CA VAL A 241 2.64 -3.87 34.05
C VAL A 241 1.11 -3.83 34.18
N VAL A 242 0.41 -4.72 33.46
CA VAL A 242 -1.06 -4.77 33.48
C VAL A 242 -1.60 -5.18 34.85
N ALA A 243 -0.83 -5.96 35.62
CA ALA A 243 -1.18 -6.33 36.99
C ALA A 243 -1.11 -5.15 37.98
N GLN A 244 -0.35 -4.09 37.69
CA GLN A 244 -0.29 -2.89 38.55
C GLN A 244 -1.57 -2.04 38.49
N PHE A 245 -2.39 -2.20 37.47
CA PHE A 245 -3.58 -1.37 37.27
C PHE A 245 -4.80 -1.94 38.01
N ASP A 246 -5.57 -1.09 38.65
CA ASP A 246 -6.81 -1.50 39.33
C ASP A 246 -7.86 -2.00 38.32
N SER A 247 -8.31 -3.23 38.53
CA SER A 247 -9.31 -3.89 37.68
C SER A 247 -10.66 -3.17 37.64
N ASN A 248 -10.99 -2.38 38.66
CA ASN A 248 -12.25 -1.63 38.73
C ASN A 248 -12.19 -0.30 37.97
N SER A 249 -10.99 0.19 37.68
CA SER A 249 -10.78 1.48 36.99
C SER A 249 -11.23 1.46 35.52
N ALA A 250 -11.19 0.32 34.84
CA ALA A 250 -11.73 0.16 33.50
C ALA A 250 -11.98 -1.30 33.12
N ALA A 251 -13.06 -1.57 32.38
CA ALA A 251 -13.37 -2.90 31.85
C ALA A 251 -12.23 -3.50 30.99
N SER A 252 -11.47 -2.65 30.27
CA SER A 252 -10.31 -3.09 29.49
C SER A 252 -9.17 -3.64 30.35
N ILE A 253 -8.98 -3.10 31.56
CA ILE A 253 -7.95 -3.56 32.50
C ILE A 253 -8.35 -4.94 33.02
N LYS A 254 -9.58 -5.06 33.57
CA LYS A 254 -10.12 -6.34 34.05
C LYS A 254 -10.04 -7.44 32.99
N ASN A 255 -10.47 -7.13 31.76
CA ASN A 255 -10.44 -8.10 30.67
C ASN A 255 -9.01 -8.49 30.28
N ALA A 256 -8.08 -7.53 30.19
CA ALA A 256 -6.68 -7.84 29.90
C ALA A 256 -6.07 -8.75 30.99
N GLN A 257 -6.30 -8.44 32.27
CA GLN A 257 -5.84 -9.26 33.39
C GLN A 257 -6.40 -10.69 33.31
N ASN A 258 -7.69 -10.85 32.99
CA ASN A 258 -8.29 -12.17 32.77
C ASN A 258 -7.60 -12.92 31.63
N PHE A 259 -7.35 -12.28 30.50
CA PHE A 259 -6.67 -12.93 29.37
C PHE A 259 -5.21 -13.30 29.69
N PHE A 260 -4.45 -12.44 30.37
CA PHE A 260 -3.08 -12.74 30.81
C PHE A 260 -2.98 -13.89 31.82
N ASN A 261 -4.09 -14.19 32.51
CA ASN A 261 -4.20 -15.30 33.44
C ASN A 261 -4.87 -16.54 32.83
N SER A 262 -5.34 -16.47 31.58
CA SER A 262 -5.92 -17.63 30.90
C SER A 262 -4.86 -18.70 30.66
N PRO A 263 -5.13 -19.97 31.02
CA PRO A 263 -4.22 -21.06 30.70
C PRO A 263 -4.07 -21.19 29.18
N GLY A 264 -2.84 -21.48 28.71
CA GLY A 264 -2.56 -21.78 27.31
C GLY A 264 -2.26 -20.58 26.40
N ILE A 265 -2.48 -19.33 26.82
CA ILE A 265 -2.25 -18.17 25.94
C ILE A 265 -0.78 -18.02 25.51
N LYS A 266 0.16 -18.35 26.40
CA LYS A 266 1.58 -18.36 26.09
C LYS A 266 1.92 -19.43 25.04
N ASN A 267 1.23 -20.57 25.08
CA ASN A 267 1.39 -21.64 24.09
C ASN A 267 0.81 -21.21 22.73
N GLU A 268 -0.35 -20.53 22.71
CA GLU A 268 -0.93 -19.94 21.50
C GLU A 268 0.02 -18.93 20.85
N LEU A 269 0.54 -17.97 21.64
CA LEU A 269 1.52 -16.98 21.18
C LEU A 269 2.80 -17.64 20.64
N THR A 270 3.31 -18.66 21.34
CA THR A 270 4.50 -19.41 20.92
C THR A 270 4.26 -20.10 19.57
N TYR A 271 3.11 -20.76 19.40
CA TYR A 271 2.76 -21.43 18.16
C TYR A 271 2.62 -20.43 17.01
N ILE A 272 1.93 -19.30 17.23
CA ILE A 272 1.79 -18.23 16.23
C ILE A 272 3.16 -17.71 15.78
N HIS A 273 4.03 -17.38 16.75
CA HIS A 273 5.37 -16.90 16.47
C HIS A 273 6.22 -17.92 15.71
N THR A 274 6.14 -19.19 16.08
CA THR A 274 6.97 -20.25 15.49
C THR A 274 6.60 -20.54 14.03
N HIS A 275 5.31 -20.50 13.69
CA HIS A 275 4.85 -20.98 12.37
C HIS A 275 4.41 -19.89 11.39
N PHE A 276 4.05 -18.69 11.87
CA PHE A 276 3.45 -17.66 11.00
C PHE A 276 4.33 -16.42 10.81
N LYS A 277 5.54 -16.38 11.38
CA LYS A 277 6.48 -15.26 11.22
C LYS A 277 6.86 -14.97 9.77
N ILE A 278 6.93 -16.02 8.95
CA ILE A 278 7.26 -15.91 7.53
C ILE A 278 6.26 -15.06 6.73
N ILE A 279 4.99 -14.98 7.16
CA ILE A 279 3.95 -14.24 6.42
C ILE A 279 4.27 -12.73 6.38
N PRO A 280 4.35 -12.01 7.51
CA PRO A 280 4.65 -10.57 7.49
C PRO A 280 6.08 -10.28 6.99
N GLU A 281 7.05 -11.18 7.21
CA GLU A 281 8.39 -11.05 6.63
C GLU A 281 8.35 -11.08 5.10
N THR A 282 7.58 -12.00 4.50
CA THR A 282 7.40 -12.07 3.06
C THR A 282 6.62 -10.87 2.52
N ILE A 283 5.53 -10.46 3.18
CA ILE A 283 4.77 -9.25 2.79
C ILE A 283 5.71 -8.04 2.69
N LYS A 284 6.52 -7.79 3.72
CA LYS A 284 7.49 -6.68 3.73
C LYS A 284 8.48 -6.76 2.56
N LYS A 285 8.94 -7.96 2.21
CA LYS A 285 9.88 -8.17 1.10
C LYS A 285 9.24 -7.91 -0.26
N ILE A 286 8.03 -8.42 -0.52
CA ILE A 286 7.34 -8.25 -1.81
C ILE A 286 6.69 -6.87 -1.98
N GLU A 287 6.56 -6.11 -0.88
CA GLU A 287 6.24 -4.68 -0.92
C GLU A 287 7.40 -3.85 -1.48
N ALA A 288 8.65 -4.28 -1.30
CA ALA A 288 9.82 -3.54 -1.77
C ALA A 288 9.87 -3.47 -3.30
N ARG A 289 10.39 -2.36 -3.83
CA ARG A 289 10.65 -2.19 -5.27
C ARG A 289 11.91 -2.93 -5.64
N GLY A 290 12.05 -3.30 -6.92
CA GLY A 290 13.31 -3.85 -7.43
C GLY A 290 13.39 -5.37 -7.49
N MET A 291 12.49 -6.09 -6.83
CA MET A 291 12.57 -7.55 -6.74
C MET A 291 12.25 -8.20 -8.09
N PRO A 292 13.10 -9.12 -8.59
CA PRO A 292 12.78 -9.93 -9.75
C PRO A 292 11.51 -10.78 -9.54
N LEU A 293 10.79 -11.07 -10.62
CA LEU A 293 9.60 -11.90 -10.62
C LEU A 293 9.89 -13.30 -10.05
N THR A 294 11.03 -13.89 -10.41
CA THR A 294 11.45 -15.22 -9.92
C THR A 294 11.65 -15.24 -8.41
N GLU A 295 12.32 -14.24 -7.86
CA GLU A 295 12.57 -14.10 -6.42
C GLU A 295 11.26 -13.85 -5.65
N SER A 296 10.44 -12.92 -6.13
CA SER A 296 9.18 -12.56 -5.47
C SER A 296 8.20 -13.73 -5.42
N LEU A 297 8.04 -14.50 -6.51
CA LEU A 297 7.24 -15.72 -6.51
C LEU A 297 7.89 -16.85 -5.70
N GLY A 298 9.23 -16.91 -5.64
CA GLY A 298 9.96 -17.83 -4.77
C GLY A 298 9.68 -17.61 -3.28
N LEU A 299 9.49 -16.36 -2.85
CA LEU A 299 9.06 -16.07 -1.48
C LEU A 299 7.63 -16.57 -1.20
N VAL A 300 6.73 -16.48 -2.19
CA VAL A 300 5.36 -17.00 -2.07
C VAL A 300 5.35 -18.53 -1.99
N GLU A 301 6.17 -19.21 -2.79
CA GLU A 301 6.44 -20.65 -2.67
C GLU A 301 6.88 -21.03 -1.26
N THR A 302 7.88 -20.31 -0.74
CA THR A 302 8.45 -20.57 0.59
C THR A 302 7.38 -20.46 1.68
N VAL A 303 6.48 -19.47 1.59
CA VAL A 303 5.33 -19.36 2.51
C VAL A 303 4.40 -20.57 2.36
N SER A 304 4.07 -20.95 1.12
CA SER A 304 3.20 -22.10 0.83
C SER A 304 3.74 -23.40 1.44
N ASP A 305 5.03 -23.67 1.25
CA ASP A 305 5.69 -24.89 1.77
C ASP A 305 5.83 -24.86 3.30
N SER A 306 6.13 -23.70 3.88
CA SER A 306 6.17 -23.51 5.33
C SER A 306 4.79 -23.76 5.96
N LEU A 307 3.71 -23.23 5.39
CA LEU A 307 2.36 -23.46 5.89
C LEU A 307 1.89 -24.91 5.69
N ARG A 308 2.31 -25.56 4.60
CA ARG A 308 1.99 -26.97 4.31
C ARG A 308 2.66 -27.92 5.30
N SER A 309 3.91 -27.64 5.66
CA SER A 309 4.72 -28.48 6.56
C SER A 309 4.48 -28.20 8.04
N ALA A 310 3.98 -27.01 8.39
CA ALA A 310 3.71 -26.64 9.77
C ALA A 310 2.65 -27.58 10.41
N PRO A 311 2.91 -28.12 11.62
CA PRO A 311 1.99 -29.02 12.29
C PRO A 311 0.77 -28.26 12.84
N GLY A 312 -0.38 -28.92 12.92
CA GLY A 312 -1.56 -28.41 13.62
C GLY A 312 -2.68 -27.89 12.72
N ARG A 313 -3.89 -27.78 13.30
CA ARG A 313 -5.11 -27.42 12.55
C ARG A 313 -5.03 -26.03 11.92
N VAL A 314 -4.49 -25.05 12.63
CA VAL A 314 -4.44 -23.65 12.16
C VAL A 314 -3.51 -23.51 10.96
N ALA A 315 -2.37 -24.19 10.94
CA ALA A 315 -1.48 -24.24 9.78
C ALA A 315 -2.20 -24.76 8.53
N LYS A 316 -2.97 -25.86 8.65
CA LYS A 316 -3.80 -26.39 7.56
C LYS A 316 -4.84 -25.39 7.07
N VAL A 317 -5.49 -24.67 7.98
CA VAL A 317 -6.46 -23.62 7.63
C VAL A 317 -5.77 -22.48 6.87
N ALA A 318 -4.61 -22.02 7.33
CA ALA A 318 -3.81 -20.99 6.70
C ALA A 318 -3.33 -21.41 5.30
N PHE A 319 -2.81 -22.64 5.16
CA PHE A 319 -2.40 -23.22 3.87
C PHE A 319 -3.58 -23.26 2.89
N ASN A 320 -4.72 -23.81 3.30
CA ASN A 320 -5.92 -23.88 2.45
C ASN A 320 -6.38 -22.48 2.02
N LYS A 321 -6.31 -21.48 2.93
CA LYS A 321 -6.64 -20.10 2.60
C LYS A 321 -5.68 -19.54 1.54
N LEU A 322 -4.37 -19.74 1.69
CA LEU A 322 -3.38 -19.31 0.71
C LEU A 322 -3.60 -19.99 -0.65
N SER A 323 -3.76 -21.31 -0.67
CA SER A 323 -4.03 -22.06 -1.91
C SER A 323 -5.28 -21.56 -2.62
N ASN A 324 -6.35 -21.28 -1.88
CA ASN A 324 -7.57 -20.72 -2.45
C ASN A 324 -7.39 -19.29 -2.98
N CYS A 325 -6.60 -18.45 -2.29
CA CYS A 325 -6.28 -17.10 -2.78
C CYS A 325 -5.50 -17.16 -4.09
N LEU A 326 -4.49 -18.03 -4.19
CA LEU A 326 -3.68 -18.19 -5.40
C LEU A 326 -4.48 -18.81 -6.55
N LEU A 327 -5.32 -19.82 -6.28
CA LEU A 327 -6.17 -20.46 -7.28
C LEU A 327 -7.22 -19.50 -7.87
N LYS A 328 -7.74 -18.57 -7.05
CA LYS A 328 -8.71 -17.55 -7.49
C LYS A 328 -8.05 -16.33 -8.12
N ASN A 329 -6.72 -16.21 -8.04
CA ASN A 329 -6.00 -15.09 -8.60
C ASN A 329 -5.97 -15.25 -10.13
N PRO A 330 -6.64 -14.37 -10.90
CA PRO A 330 -6.72 -14.54 -12.34
C PRO A 330 -5.32 -14.60 -12.95
N SER A 331 -5.15 -15.49 -13.93
CA SER A 331 -3.90 -15.62 -14.68
C SER A 331 -2.65 -15.94 -13.85
N TYR A 332 -2.74 -16.28 -12.56
CA TYR A 332 -1.57 -16.58 -11.71
C TYR A 332 -0.69 -17.68 -12.30
N GLU A 333 -1.31 -18.68 -12.93
CA GLU A 333 -0.64 -19.72 -13.71
C GLU A 333 0.26 -19.17 -14.83
N THR A 334 -0.06 -18.00 -15.38
CA THR A 334 0.75 -17.32 -16.41
C THR A 334 2.06 -16.80 -15.80
N LEU A 335 2.00 -16.11 -14.65
CA LEU A 335 3.23 -15.66 -13.98
C LEU A 335 4.09 -16.84 -13.55
N TRP A 336 3.45 -17.93 -13.17
CA TRP A 336 4.14 -19.15 -12.84
C TRP A 336 4.86 -19.78 -14.04
N ALA A 337 4.21 -19.84 -15.19
CA ALA A 337 4.83 -20.29 -16.43
C ALA A 337 6.00 -19.39 -16.82
N ILE A 338 5.86 -18.06 -16.71
CA ILE A 338 6.96 -17.10 -16.95
C ILE A 338 8.11 -17.35 -15.98
N LYS A 339 7.83 -17.55 -14.69
CA LYS A 339 8.85 -17.89 -13.68
C LYS A 339 9.62 -19.14 -14.09
N LYS A 340 8.93 -20.21 -14.48
CA LYS A 340 9.55 -21.47 -14.93
C LYS A 340 10.48 -21.23 -16.11
N ILE A 341 10.02 -20.50 -17.12
CA ILE A 341 10.84 -20.12 -18.29
C ILE A 341 12.10 -19.38 -17.85
N PHE A 342 11.99 -18.42 -16.92
CA PHE A 342 13.16 -17.71 -16.37
C PHE A 342 14.09 -18.58 -15.54
N CYS A 343 13.61 -19.70 -14.99
CA CYS A 343 14.42 -20.70 -14.30
C CYS A 343 15.05 -21.72 -15.26
N GLY A 344 14.74 -21.67 -16.56
CA GLY A 344 15.22 -22.63 -17.57
C GLY A 344 14.37 -23.91 -17.67
N ASP A 345 13.21 -23.93 -17.03
CA ASP A 345 12.27 -25.05 -17.09
C ASP A 345 11.34 -24.95 -18.30
N GLU A 346 10.86 -26.10 -18.77
CA GLU A 346 9.81 -26.17 -19.80
C GLU A 346 8.44 -25.76 -19.21
N ALA A 347 7.77 -24.81 -19.87
CA ALA A 347 6.43 -24.38 -19.51
C ALA A 347 5.66 -23.88 -20.73
N GLU A 348 4.37 -24.19 -20.77
CA GLU A 348 3.44 -23.67 -21.76
C GLU A 348 2.79 -22.39 -21.24
N LEU A 349 2.85 -21.33 -22.04
CA LEU A 349 2.09 -20.10 -21.77
C LEU A 349 0.66 -20.27 -22.30
N PRO A 350 -0.35 -19.65 -21.64
CA PRO A 350 -1.72 -19.73 -22.11
C PRO A 350 -1.87 -19.26 -23.56
N PHE A 351 -2.74 -19.90 -24.34
CA PHE A 351 -2.94 -19.60 -25.77
C PHE A 351 -3.25 -18.12 -26.05
N ASN A 352 -3.90 -17.43 -25.11
CA ASN A 352 -4.26 -16.01 -25.20
C ASN A 352 -3.16 -15.07 -24.68
N PHE A 353 -2.02 -15.57 -24.24
CA PHE A 353 -0.86 -14.77 -23.84
C PHE A 353 -0.08 -14.37 -25.10
N VAL A 354 -0.27 -13.13 -25.54
CA VAL A 354 0.35 -12.59 -26.74
C VAL A 354 1.40 -11.55 -26.34
N THR A 355 2.63 -12.01 -26.14
CA THR A 355 3.79 -11.12 -26.06
C THR A 355 5.01 -11.78 -26.70
N ASP A 356 5.69 -11.00 -27.54
CA ASP A 356 6.94 -11.45 -28.17
C ASP A 356 8.15 -11.18 -27.26
N ASN A 357 7.95 -10.42 -26.17
CA ASN A 357 8.99 -10.02 -25.22
C ASN A 357 8.65 -10.50 -23.81
N ILE A 358 8.93 -11.77 -23.54
CA ILE A 358 8.77 -12.36 -22.19
C ILE A 358 9.82 -11.77 -21.24
N GLN A 359 11.01 -11.41 -21.75
CA GLN A 359 12.14 -10.89 -20.97
C GLN A 359 11.76 -9.61 -20.20
N ALA A 360 10.87 -8.78 -20.76
CA ALA A 360 10.36 -7.58 -20.10
C ALA A 360 9.62 -7.84 -18.77
N PHE A 361 9.15 -9.08 -18.52
CA PHE A 361 8.47 -9.46 -17.29
C PHE A 361 9.43 -9.75 -16.12
N LYS A 362 10.75 -9.73 -16.34
CA LYS A 362 11.76 -10.09 -15.33
C LYS A 362 11.60 -9.32 -14.01
N PHE A 363 11.20 -8.05 -14.08
CA PHE A 363 10.93 -7.19 -12.92
C PHE A 363 9.45 -6.78 -12.79
N ALA A 364 8.54 -7.55 -13.40
CA ALA A 364 7.10 -7.30 -13.22
C ALA A 364 6.72 -7.48 -11.74
N PRO A 365 6.02 -6.51 -11.13
CA PRO A 365 5.61 -6.64 -9.73
C PRO A 365 4.57 -7.75 -9.56
N ILE A 366 4.36 -8.20 -8.32
CA ILE A 366 3.29 -9.16 -7.98
C ILE A 366 2.28 -8.58 -6.98
N THR A 367 2.36 -7.26 -6.76
CA THR A 367 1.59 -6.56 -5.74
C THR A 367 1.06 -5.24 -6.28
N SER A 368 -0.04 -4.75 -5.69
CA SER A 368 -0.60 -3.43 -5.98
C SER A 368 -0.03 -2.34 -5.07
N CYS A 369 0.99 -2.60 -4.24
CA CYS A 369 1.43 -1.71 -3.14
C CYS A 369 1.69 -0.24 -3.53
N GLU A 370 2.07 0.01 -4.78
CA GLU A 370 2.29 1.36 -5.29
C GLU A 370 1.03 2.23 -5.27
N VAL A 371 -0.15 1.63 -5.49
CA VAL A 371 -1.41 2.37 -5.40
C VAL A 371 -1.72 2.74 -3.95
N GLU A 372 -1.43 1.86 -3.00
CA GLU A 372 -1.58 2.12 -1.56
C GLU A 372 -0.63 3.23 -1.07
N ARG A 373 0.62 3.22 -1.57
CA ARG A 373 1.57 4.32 -1.36
C ARG A 373 1.01 5.63 -1.89
N SER A 374 0.36 5.61 -3.05
CA SER A 374 -0.25 6.80 -3.64
C SER A 374 -1.42 7.36 -2.84
N PHE A 375 -2.22 6.51 -2.18
CA PHE A 375 -3.24 6.98 -1.24
C PHE A 375 -2.65 7.58 0.02
N SER A 376 -1.51 7.08 0.49
CA SER A 376 -0.79 7.70 1.60
C SER A 376 -0.30 9.11 1.22
N MET A 377 0.25 9.27 0.00
CA MET A 377 0.60 10.59 -0.55
C MET A 377 -0.63 11.50 -0.69
N TYR A 378 -1.75 10.97 -1.17
CA TYR A 378 -3.01 11.70 -1.27
C TYR A 378 -3.45 12.25 0.09
N LYS A 379 -3.44 11.43 1.14
CA LYS A 379 -3.80 11.84 2.51
C LYS A 379 -2.88 12.94 3.05
N ASN A 380 -1.59 12.88 2.73
CA ASN A 380 -0.61 13.90 3.14
C ASN A 380 -0.78 15.24 2.39
N ILE A 381 -1.33 15.21 1.17
CA ILE A 381 -1.63 16.41 0.38
C ILE A 381 -2.99 16.99 0.78
N PHE A 382 -4.01 16.12 0.87
CA PHE A 382 -5.39 16.48 1.15
C PHE A 382 -5.65 16.43 2.67
N THR A 383 -5.12 17.44 3.36
CA THR A 383 -5.26 17.63 4.81
C THR A 383 -6.33 18.66 5.14
N ASP A 384 -6.69 18.77 6.42
CA ASP A 384 -7.66 19.76 6.89
C ASP A 384 -7.20 21.22 6.66
N LYS A 385 -5.91 21.40 6.41
CA LYS A 385 -5.31 22.69 6.06
C LYS A 385 -5.49 23.05 4.56
N ARG A 386 -6.15 22.19 3.76
CA ARG A 386 -6.30 22.33 2.29
C ARG A 386 -7.72 22.09 1.74
N HIS A 387 -8.77 22.35 2.53
CA HIS A 387 -10.16 22.10 2.10
C HIS A 387 -10.64 22.90 0.87
N ASN A 388 -9.97 23.98 0.48
CA ASN A 388 -10.40 24.85 -0.63
C ASN A 388 -9.81 24.48 -2.01
N LEU A 389 -9.16 23.32 -2.14
CA LEU A 389 -8.66 22.86 -3.44
C LEU A 389 -9.79 22.21 -4.24
N SER A 390 -9.95 22.63 -5.50
CA SER A 390 -10.82 21.91 -6.45
C SER A 390 -10.25 20.52 -6.75
N GLU A 391 -11.10 19.58 -7.14
CA GLU A 391 -10.71 18.21 -7.50
C GLU A 391 -9.59 18.19 -8.55
N LYS A 392 -9.73 19.02 -9.59
CA LYS A 392 -8.69 19.20 -10.62
C LYS A 392 -7.36 19.70 -10.05
N ASN A 393 -7.38 20.62 -9.09
CA ASN A 393 -6.16 21.10 -8.46
C ASN A 393 -5.52 20.02 -7.57
N VAL A 394 -6.33 19.19 -6.90
CA VAL A 394 -5.83 18.06 -6.10
C VAL A 394 -5.14 17.05 -7.01
N GLU A 395 -5.76 16.66 -8.13
CA GLU A 395 -5.16 15.76 -9.13
C GLU A 395 -3.83 16.30 -9.65
N MET A 396 -3.82 17.56 -10.10
CA MET A 396 -2.59 18.19 -10.61
C MET A 396 -1.48 18.23 -9.56
N LEU A 397 -1.84 18.53 -8.31
CA LEU A 397 -0.90 18.64 -7.20
C LEU A 397 -0.31 17.29 -6.82
N ILE A 398 -1.12 16.23 -6.72
CA ILE A 398 -0.64 14.89 -6.35
C ILE A 398 0.21 14.27 -7.45
N VAL A 399 -0.18 14.38 -8.72
CA VAL A 399 0.62 13.84 -9.83
C VAL A 399 1.97 14.55 -9.88
N ALA A 400 1.98 15.89 -9.84
CA ALA A 400 3.22 16.66 -9.85
C ALA A 400 4.09 16.43 -8.60
N HIS A 401 3.49 16.32 -7.41
CA HIS A 401 4.22 16.00 -6.17
C HIS A 401 4.84 14.60 -6.22
N SER A 402 4.08 13.62 -6.70
CA SER A 402 4.51 12.22 -6.72
C SER A 402 5.78 12.04 -7.53
N LEU A 403 5.92 12.73 -8.67
CA LEU A 403 7.12 12.69 -9.51
C LEU A 403 8.40 13.06 -8.73
N THR A 404 8.30 14.01 -7.80
CA THR A 404 9.46 14.47 -6.99
C THR A 404 9.85 13.50 -5.87
N LYS A 405 8.93 12.61 -5.46
CA LYS A 405 9.18 11.58 -4.45
C LYS A 405 9.54 10.22 -5.05
N PHE A 406 9.13 9.93 -6.28
CA PHE A 406 9.45 8.67 -6.95
C PHE A 406 10.95 8.54 -7.31
N ASP A 407 11.68 9.65 -7.36
CA ASP A 407 13.14 9.71 -7.63
C ASP A 407 14.02 9.42 -6.38
N LYS A 408 13.41 9.20 -5.20
CA LYS A 408 14.14 8.91 -3.95
C LYS A 408 13.47 7.77 -3.19
N ASN A 409 14.28 6.81 -2.71
CA ASN A 409 13.86 5.64 -1.91
C ASN A 409 13.27 5.98 -0.51
N ASP A 410 12.73 7.18 -0.29
CA ASP A 410 12.39 7.74 1.03
C ASP A 410 10.91 7.63 1.43
N ILE A 411 10.15 6.65 0.94
CA ILE A 411 8.73 6.50 1.29
C ILE A 411 8.52 5.67 2.57
N ASP A 412 9.54 5.00 3.11
CA ASP A 412 9.38 4.20 4.33
C ASP A 412 9.30 5.03 5.63
N ASN A 413 9.60 6.33 5.61
CA ASN A 413 9.56 7.20 6.80
C ASN A 413 8.20 7.90 7.06
N ASP A 414 7.24 7.83 6.14
CA ASP A 414 5.91 8.47 6.32
C ASP A 414 4.88 7.52 7.00
N LYS A 415 5.25 6.28 7.37
CA LYS A 415 4.35 5.33 8.05
C LYS A 415 4.13 5.64 9.55
N ASP A 416 4.95 6.53 10.13
CA ASP A 416 5.00 6.81 11.57
C ASP A 416 4.30 8.12 12.00
N ASN A 417 3.79 8.94 11.07
CA ASN A 417 3.20 10.25 11.41
C ASN A 417 1.67 10.26 11.61
N ASP A 418 1.02 9.10 11.75
CA ASP A 418 -0.42 9.02 12.08
C ASP A 418 -0.70 9.07 13.61
N PHE A 419 0.29 9.44 14.43
CA PHE A 419 0.09 9.75 15.85
C PHE A 419 0.22 11.26 16.10
N GLU A 420 -0.86 11.98 15.83
CA GLU A 420 -1.28 13.15 16.61
C GLU A 420 -2.80 13.33 16.58
#